data_AF-A0A0C3LBS4-F1
#
_entry.id   AF-A0A0C3LBS4-F1
#
_cell.length_a   1.000
_cell.length_b   1.000
_cell.length_c   1.000
_cell.angle_alpha   90.00
_cell.angle_beta   90.00
_cell.angle_gamma   90.00
#
_symmetry.space_group_name_H-M   'P 1'
#
loop_
_entity.id
_entity.type
_entity.pdbx_description
1 polymer ?
#
loop_
_entity_poly.entity_id
_entity_poly.type
_entity_poly.pdbx_seq_one_letter_code
_entity_poly.pdbx_strand_id
1 'polypeptide(L)'
;MSQTTASHPFVPDPIEYEPPKVVESLKQGWIGTYQAIAVVAALFAGMEATLITLAKTAEPDSHPPLRWSASRIQNTTLALAYVALICSIGSIMSALKIIDGLGHMTFRNSIKTPESPLDWTRQRASYLMKPFGVAGNFRRLMYHCVGSLLVSGLCALLQILLYIWQHEATSVAIVASVAIAVASWPILVMFS
;
A
#
# COMPACT_ATOMS: atom_id res chain seq x y z
N MET A 1 -24.07 11.14 67.10
CA MET A 1 -24.18 11.46 65.67
C MET A 1 -22.84 11.17 65.03
N SER A 2 -22.69 10.00 64.43
CA SER A 2 -21.48 9.59 63.70
C SER A 2 -21.89 9.37 62.25
N GLN A 3 -21.36 10.19 61.35
CA GLN A 3 -21.57 10.06 59.91
C GLN A 3 -20.80 8.83 59.42
N THR A 4 -21.53 7.75 59.14
CA THR A 4 -21.04 6.64 58.32
C THR A 4 -20.86 7.15 56.89
N THR A 5 -19.61 7.43 56.53
CA THR A 5 -19.17 7.65 55.16
C THR A 5 -19.48 6.40 54.35
N ALA A 6 -20.44 6.51 53.44
CA ALA A 6 -20.69 5.49 52.44
C ALA A 6 -19.41 5.31 51.63
N SER A 7 -18.83 4.11 51.71
CA SER A 7 -17.76 3.68 50.82
C SER A 7 -18.27 3.82 49.39
N HIS A 8 -17.56 4.64 48.61
CA HIS A 8 -17.79 4.73 47.17
C HIS A 8 -17.82 3.31 46.58
N PRO A 9 -18.80 3.00 45.71
CA PRO A 9 -18.77 1.75 44.95
C PRO A 9 -17.44 1.70 44.18
N PHE A 10 -16.76 0.57 44.27
CA PHE A 10 -15.58 0.24 43.48
C PHE A 10 -15.92 0.45 42.00
N VAL A 11 -15.53 1.61 41.45
CA VAL A 11 -15.47 1.83 40.01
C VAL A 11 -14.23 1.06 39.57
N PRO A 12 -14.36 -0.04 38.79
CA PRO A 12 -13.18 -0.71 38.27
C PRO A 12 -12.37 0.31 37.47
N ASP A 13 -11.06 0.37 37.71
CA ASP A 13 -10.15 1.24 36.97
C ASP A 13 -10.42 1.05 35.46
N PRO A 14 -10.79 2.10 34.73
CA PRO A 14 -11.00 1.97 33.31
C PRO A 14 -9.63 1.76 32.65
N ILE A 15 -9.60 0.90 31.62
CA ILE A 15 -8.52 0.77 30.61
C ILE A 15 -7.49 -0.38 30.84
N GLU A 16 -7.92 -1.58 31.21
CA GLU A 16 -7.23 -2.80 30.74
C GLU A 16 -8.17 -3.59 29.83
N TYR A 17 -8.24 -3.16 28.58
CA TYR A 17 -8.91 -3.93 27.52
C TYR A 17 -7.84 -4.71 26.75
N GLU A 18 -7.75 -6.01 26.98
CA GLU A 18 -6.94 -6.90 26.16
C GLU A 18 -7.82 -7.49 25.03
N PRO A 19 -7.57 -7.14 23.76
CA PRO A 19 -8.30 -7.76 22.65
C PRO A 19 -8.01 -9.26 22.61
N PRO A 20 -8.94 -10.09 22.07
CA PRO A 20 -8.66 -11.51 21.88
C PRO A 20 -7.35 -11.72 21.12
N LYS A 21 -6.50 -12.64 21.56
CA LYS A 21 -5.15 -12.86 20.99
C LYS A 21 -5.16 -13.03 19.46
N VAL A 22 -6.23 -13.62 18.92
CA VAL A 22 -6.44 -13.76 17.46
C VAL A 22 -6.59 -12.41 16.77
N VAL A 23 -7.37 -11.49 17.34
CA VAL A 23 -7.58 -10.13 16.80
C VAL A 23 -6.29 -9.32 16.89
N GLU A 24 -5.53 -9.45 17.98
CA GLU A 24 -4.23 -8.79 18.13
C GLU A 24 -3.22 -9.29 17.10
N SER A 25 -3.13 -10.61 16.90
CA SER A 25 -2.24 -11.20 15.88
C SER A 25 -2.59 -10.73 14.46
N LEU A 26 -3.88 -10.61 14.15
CA LEU A 26 -4.38 -10.09 12.87
C LEU A 26 -4.03 -8.61 12.69
N LYS A 27 -4.24 -7.80 13.73
CA LYS A 27 -3.89 -6.37 13.74
C LYS A 27 -2.40 -6.17 13.47
N GLN A 28 -1.54 -6.90 14.18
CA GLN A 28 -0.09 -6.83 14.00
C GLN A 28 0.34 -7.27 12.59
N GLY A 29 -0.24 -8.36 12.07
CA GLY A 29 0.01 -8.81 10.70
C GLY A 29 -0.40 -7.78 9.66
N TRP A 30 -1.53 -7.11 9.84
CA TRP A 30 -1.99 -6.06 8.92
C TRP A 30 -1.11 -4.82 8.99
N ILE A 31 -0.75 -4.35 10.19
CA ILE A 31 0.18 -3.22 10.35
C ILE A 31 1.50 -3.51 9.64
N GLY A 32 2.10 -4.70 9.88
CA GLY A 32 3.35 -5.09 9.22
C GLY A 32 3.23 -5.12 7.69
N THR A 33 2.11 -5.63 7.18
CA THR A 33 1.85 -5.67 5.73
C THR A 33 1.75 -4.25 5.14
N TYR A 34 1.01 -3.34 5.77
CA TYR A 34 0.84 -1.98 5.26
C TYR A 34 2.09 -1.12 5.43
N GLN A 35 2.92 -1.38 6.46
CA GLN A 35 4.25 -0.77 6.57
C GLN A 35 5.15 -1.20 5.41
N ALA A 36 5.19 -2.49 5.09
CA ALA A 36 5.95 -2.99 3.94
C ALA A 36 5.46 -2.37 2.63
N ILE A 37 4.14 -2.27 2.44
CA ILE A 37 3.54 -1.60 1.26
C ILE A 37 4.00 -0.13 1.17
N ALA A 38 3.95 0.62 2.27
CA ALA A 38 4.37 2.01 2.28
C ALA A 38 5.85 2.17 1.91
N VAL A 39 6.73 1.28 2.39
CA VAL A 39 8.16 1.27 2.04
C VAL A 39 8.36 1.00 0.54
N VAL A 40 7.71 -0.02 -0.02
CA VAL A 40 7.83 -0.35 -1.44
C VAL A 40 7.28 0.79 -2.32
N ALA A 41 6.15 1.38 -1.95
CA ALA A 41 5.60 2.54 -2.65
C ALA A 41 6.54 3.77 -2.59
N ALA A 42 7.23 3.99 -1.47
CA ALA A 42 8.23 5.06 -1.36
C ALA A 42 9.45 4.81 -2.27
N LEU A 43 9.91 3.56 -2.39
CA LEU A 43 10.98 3.19 -3.32
C LEU A 43 10.58 3.43 -4.77
N PHE A 44 9.35 3.06 -5.15
CA PHE A 44 8.82 3.40 -6.47
C PHE A 44 8.73 4.91 -6.67
N ALA A 45 8.16 5.67 -5.73
CA ALA A 45 8.11 7.13 -5.84
C ALA A 45 9.52 7.76 -6.04
N GLY A 46 10.53 7.26 -5.34
CA GLY A 46 11.92 7.69 -5.50
C GLY A 46 12.46 7.39 -6.91
N MET A 47 12.27 6.15 -7.39
CA MET A 47 12.65 5.76 -8.75
C MET A 47 11.95 6.61 -9.80
N GLU A 48 10.64 6.83 -9.69
CA GLU A 48 9.86 7.67 -10.62
C GLU A 48 10.36 9.12 -10.62
N ALA A 49 10.68 9.69 -9.46
CA ALA A 49 11.27 11.03 -9.37
C ALA A 49 12.62 11.14 -10.08
N THR A 50 13.46 10.10 -9.97
CA THR A 50 14.74 10.05 -10.70
C THR A 50 14.53 9.94 -12.21
N LEU A 51 13.59 9.10 -12.67
CA LEU A 51 13.27 8.94 -14.08
C LEU A 51 12.71 10.23 -14.70
N ILE A 52 11.84 10.95 -13.99
CA ILE A 52 11.34 12.26 -14.44
C ILE A 52 12.48 13.27 -14.57
N THR A 53 13.44 13.25 -13.64
CA THR A 53 14.59 14.15 -13.67
C THR A 53 15.50 13.83 -14.85
N LEU A 54 15.81 12.55 -15.07
CA LEU A 54 16.61 12.09 -16.21
C LEU A 54 15.94 12.43 -17.53
N ALA A 55 14.64 12.18 -17.67
CA ALA A 55 13.88 12.45 -18.89
C ALA A 55 13.82 13.94 -19.27
N LYS A 56 14.02 14.84 -18.30
CA LYS A 56 14.06 16.31 -18.50
C LYS A 56 15.47 16.87 -18.61
N THR A 57 16.50 16.08 -18.32
CA THR A 57 17.89 16.53 -18.43
C THR A 57 18.25 16.59 -19.91
N ALA A 58 18.71 17.75 -20.38
CA ALA A 58 19.12 17.92 -21.76
C ALA A 58 20.31 17.01 -22.07
N GLU A 59 20.21 16.22 -23.14
CA GLU A 59 21.28 15.34 -23.56
C GLU A 59 22.44 16.18 -24.13
N PRO A 60 23.70 15.96 -23.71
CA PRO A 60 24.84 16.68 -24.26
C PRO A 60 24.96 16.39 -25.77
N ASP A 61 25.31 17.40 -26.57
CA ASP A 61 25.44 17.34 -28.05
C ASP A 61 26.39 16.24 -28.58
N SER A 62 27.06 15.49 -27.71
CA SER A 62 28.11 14.51 -28.03
C SER A 62 27.67 13.04 -28.05
N HIS A 63 26.41 12.71 -27.74
CA HIS A 63 25.94 11.31 -27.75
C HIS A 63 25.15 10.96 -29.03
N PRO A 64 25.33 9.74 -29.60
CA PRO A 64 24.57 9.32 -30.76
C PRO A 64 23.07 9.38 -30.44
N PRO A 65 22.23 9.89 -31.37
CA PRO A 65 20.82 10.10 -31.09
C PRO A 65 20.15 8.76 -30.74
N LEU A 66 19.29 8.78 -29.73
CA LEU A 66 18.45 7.65 -29.34
C LEU A 66 17.84 7.00 -30.57
N ARG A 67 17.95 5.67 -30.67
CA ARG A 67 17.54 4.85 -31.83
C ARG A 67 16.07 5.08 -32.20
N TRP A 68 15.28 5.51 -31.21
CA TRP A 68 13.93 6.04 -31.35
C TRP A 68 13.78 7.37 -30.59
N SER A 69 14.42 8.44 -31.05
CA SER A 69 14.18 9.83 -30.60
C SER A 69 12.80 10.37 -31.03
N ALA A 70 11.79 9.50 -31.12
CA ALA A 70 10.43 9.93 -31.35
C ALA A 70 9.93 10.60 -30.06
N SER A 71 9.75 11.92 -30.10
CA SER A 71 9.15 12.74 -29.03
C SER A 71 7.94 12.05 -28.35
N ARG A 72 7.19 11.22 -29.10
CA ARG A 72 6.06 10.44 -28.61
C ARG A 72 6.43 9.42 -27.53
N ILE A 73 7.50 8.64 -27.67
CA ILE A 73 7.86 7.59 -26.70
C ILE A 73 8.36 8.24 -25.41
N GLN A 74 9.21 9.27 -25.51
CA GLN A 74 9.68 10.03 -24.36
C GLN A 74 8.52 10.71 -23.60
N ASN A 75 7.58 11.35 -24.30
CA ASN A 75 6.38 11.93 -23.69
C ASN A 75 5.50 10.87 -23.03
N THR A 76 5.42 9.66 -23.60
CA THR A 76 4.66 8.55 -23.02
C THR A 76 5.31 8.03 -21.74
N THR A 77 6.63 7.81 -21.74
CA THR A 77 7.39 7.41 -20.56
C THR A 77 7.28 8.45 -19.45
N LEU A 78 7.36 9.75 -19.79
CA LEU A 78 7.20 10.84 -18.82
C LEU A 78 5.77 10.89 -18.23
N ALA A 79 4.74 10.71 -19.06
CA ALA A 79 3.35 10.67 -18.60
C ALA A 79 3.11 9.47 -17.67
N LEU A 80 3.65 8.30 -18.03
CA LEU A 80 3.63 7.10 -17.19
C LEU A 80 4.32 7.36 -15.85
N ALA A 81 5.46 8.04 -15.83
CA ALA A 81 6.19 8.34 -14.60
C ALA A 81 5.40 9.23 -13.65
N TYR A 82 4.70 10.24 -14.16
CA TYR A 82 3.80 11.05 -13.34
C TYR A 82 2.64 10.25 -12.77
N VAL A 83 2.02 9.37 -13.55
CA VAL A 83 0.92 8.50 -13.08
C VAL A 83 1.43 7.55 -12.00
N ALA A 84 2.57 6.89 -12.22
CA ALA A 84 3.19 6.00 -11.26
C ALA A 84 3.52 6.71 -9.94
N LEU A 85 4.10 7.91 -10.02
CA LEU A 85 4.43 8.73 -8.85
C LEU A 85 3.19 9.08 -8.03
N ILE A 86 2.12 9.55 -8.68
CA ILE A 86 0.85 9.90 -8.02
C ILE A 86 0.23 8.65 -7.38
N CYS A 87 0.22 7.52 -8.08
CA CYS A 87 -0.27 6.25 -7.55
C CYS A 87 0.54 5.78 -6.34
N SER A 88 1.87 5.88 -6.39
CA SER A 88 2.76 5.54 -5.27
C SER A 88 2.46 6.40 -4.04
N ILE A 89 2.34 7.72 -4.19
CA ILE A 89 1.98 8.63 -3.08
C ILE A 89 0.59 8.28 -2.53
N GLY A 90 -0.38 8.00 -3.40
CA GLY A 90 -1.72 7.55 -3.02
C GLY A 90 -1.71 6.25 -2.21
N SER A 91 -0.84 5.30 -2.56
CA SER A 91 -0.64 4.05 -1.83
C SER A 91 -0.07 4.30 -0.43
N ILE A 92 0.97 5.14 -0.31
CA ILE A 92 1.58 5.53 0.98
C ILE A 92 0.53 6.16 1.89
N MET A 93 -0.20 7.16 1.40
CA MET A 93 -1.23 7.86 2.20
C MET A 93 -2.35 6.92 2.64
N SER A 94 -2.72 5.96 1.79
CA SER A 94 -3.73 4.96 2.13
C SER A 94 -3.22 3.96 3.17
N ALA A 95 -1.97 3.49 3.03
CA ALA A 95 -1.32 2.59 3.97
C ALA A 95 -1.20 3.22 5.37
N LEU A 96 -0.76 4.48 5.44
CA LEU A 96 -0.66 5.23 6.70
C LEU A 96 -2.03 5.39 7.37
N LYS A 97 -3.07 5.75 6.62
CA LYS A 97 -4.44 5.83 7.15
C LYS A 97 -4.98 4.49 7.66
N ILE A 98 -4.61 3.40 6.99
CA ILE A 98 -4.98 2.05 7.44
C ILE A 98 -4.29 1.71 8.76
N ILE A 99 -2.98 1.96 8.85
CA ILE A 99 -2.19 1.72 10.07
C ILE A 99 -2.75 2.53 11.24
N ASP A 100 -3.03 3.82 11.03
CA ASP A 100 -3.62 4.70 12.02
C ASP A 100 -5.00 4.20 12.49
N GLY A 101 -5.86 3.82 11.53
CA GLY A 101 -7.18 3.24 11.82
C GLY A 101 -7.10 1.94 12.64
N LEU A 102 -6.08 1.11 12.38
CA LEU A 102 -5.81 -0.10 13.17
C LEU A 102 -5.27 0.23 14.56
N GLY A 103 -4.48 1.29 14.72
CA GLY A 103 -4.03 1.78 16.02
C GLY A 103 -5.18 2.18 16.94
N HIS A 104 -6.17 2.88 16.40
CA HIS A 104 -7.37 3.31 17.13
C HIS A 104 -8.35 2.19 17.46
N MET A 105 -8.20 1.00 16.88
CA MET A 105 -9.08 -0.15 17.08
C MET A 105 -9.12 -0.59 18.55
N THR A 106 -7.95 -0.68 19.20
CA THR A 106 -7.83 -1.09 20.61
C THR A 106 -8.58 -0.14 21.54
N PHE A 107 -8.42 1.17 21.33
CA PHE A 107 -9.07 2.22 22.12
C PHE A 107 -10.60 2.27 21.90
N ARG A 108 -11.06 2.11 20.66
CA ARG A 108 -12.51 2.09 20.39
C ARG A 108 -13.20 0.88 21.01
N ASN A 109 -12.49 -0.22 21.09
CA ASN A 109 -13.01 -1.47 21.61
C ASN A 109 -12.99 -1.52 23.15
N SER A 110 -12.09 -0.77 23.80
CA SER A 110 -12.09 -0.62 25.26
C SER A 110 -13.27 0.18 25.80
N ILE A 111 -13.93 0.98 24.96
CA ILE A 111 -15.07 1.83 25.33
C ILE A 111 -16.41 1.14 24.98
N LYS A 112 -16.40 0.14 24.10
CA LYS A 112 -17.62 -0.55 23.68
C LYS A 112 -18.00 -1.67 24.66
N THR A 113 -19.28 -1.69 25.04
CA THR A 113 -19.89 -2.81 25.76
C THR A 113 -19.81 -4.07 24.89
N PRO A 114 -19.43 -5.24 25.44
CA PRO A 114 -19.30 -6.47 24.66
C PRO A 114 -20.65 -6.86 24.05
N GLU A 115 -20.79 -6.69 22.73
CA GLU A 115 -21.90 -7.26 21.97
C GLU A 115 -21.66 -8.76 21.73
N SER A 116 -22.77 -9.49 21.64
CA SER A 116 -23.00 -10.94 21.49
C SER A 116 -21.82 -11.84 21.09
N PRO A 117 -21.79 -13.12 21.56
CA PRO A 117 -20.73 -14.07 21.24
C PRO A 117 -20.53 -14.23 19.72
N LEU A 118 -19.34 -13.85 19.26
CA LEU A 118 -18.92 -13.99 17.87
C LEU A 118 -18.72 -15.48 17.51
N ASP A 119 -19.23 -15.90 16.35
CA ASP A 119 -18.93 -17.22 15.79
C ASP A 119 -17.54 -17.20 15.13
N TRP A 120 -16.55 -17.69 15.88
CA TRP A 120 -15.13 -17.72 15.51
C TRP A 120 -14.80 -18.80 14.46
N THR A 121 -15.69 -19.76 14.22
CA THR A 121 -15.35 -20.98 13.48
C THR A 121 -15.50 -20.87 11.97
N ARG A 122 -16.17 -19.82 11.46
CA ARG A 122 -16.60 -19.77 10.05
C ARG A 122 -16.29 -18.48 9.29
N GLN A 123 -15.67 -17.48 9.90
CA GLN A 123 -15.50 -16.17 9.28
C GLN A 123 -14.09 -15.95 8.70
N ARG A 124 -14.01 -15.36 7.49
CA ARG A 124 -12.75 -14.84 6.91
C ARG A 124 -12.17 -13.79 7.88
N ALA A 125 -10.84 -13.70 7.98
CA ALA A 125 -10.14 -12.70 8.81
C ALA A 125 -10.68 -11.26 8.64
N SER A 126 -11.03 -10.88 7.41
CA SER A 126 -11.61 -9.57 7.08
C SER A 126 -13.05 -9.37 7.56
N TYR A 127 -13.80 -10.44 7.82
CA TYR A 127 -15.14 -10.40 8.42
C TYR A 127 -15.06 -10.36 9.95
N LEU A 128 -14.09 -11.07 10.54
CA LEU A 128 -13.81 -11.05 11.98
C LEU A 128 -13.47 -9.65 12.51
N MET A 129 -12.88 -8.78 11.69
CA MET A 129 -12.51 -7.42 12.12
C MET A 129 -13.64 -6.38 12.00
N LYS A 130 -14.74 -6.69 11.30
CA LYS A 130 -15.93 -5.81 11.20
C LYS A 130 -16.54 -5.42 12.55
N PRO A 131 -16.84 -6.36 13.48
CA PRO A 131 -17.42 -6.03 14.79
C PRO A 131 -16.52 -5.10 15.62
N PHE A 132 -15.21 -5.19 15.40
CA PHE A 132 -14.19 -4.40 16.09
C PHE A 132 -13.94 -3.01 15.48
N GLY A 133 -14.80 -2.52 14.59
CA GLY A 133 -14.78 -1.14 14.10
C GLY A 133 -14.15 -0.93 12.72
N VAL A 134 -13.78 -2.02 12.02
CA VAL A 134 -13.34 -1.96 10.61
C VAL A 134 -14.57 -1.88 9.70
N ALA A 135 -15.17 -0.69 9.61
CA ALA A 135 -16.37 -0.45 8.80
C ALA A 135 -16.04 -0.30 7.29
N GLY A 136 -17.08 -0.36 6.44
CA GLY A 136 -16.99 -0.56 4.98
C GLY A 136 -16.07 0.39 4.18
N ASN A 137 -15.79 1.60 4.66
CA ASN A 137 -14.84 2.51 4.03
C ASN A 137 -13.39 1.99 4.10
N PHE A 138 -13.05 1.24 5.15
CA PHE A 138 -11.74 0.64 5.31
C PHE A 138 -11.44 -0.34 4.18
N ARG A 139 -12.42 -1.15 3.76
CA ARG A 139 -12.26 -2.08 2.64
C ARG A 139 -11.95 -1.36 1.32
N ARG A 140 -12.63 -0.23 1.06
CA ARG A 140 -12.33 0.60 -0.12
C ARG A 140 -10.92 1.17 -0.04
N LEU A 141 -10.48 1.60 1.14
CA LEU A 141 -9.13 2.11 1.36
C LEU A 141 -8.07 1.03 1.15
N MET A 142 -8.31 -0.21 1.62
CA MET A 142 -7.43 -1.35 1.36
C MET A 142 -7.30 -1.63 -0.13
N TYR A 143 -8.42 -1.66 -0.87
CA TYR A 143 -8.39 -1.86 -2.32
C TYR A 143 -7.69 -0.70 -3.05
N HIS A 144 -7.91 0.54 -2.62
CA HIS A 144 -7.22 1.69 -3.18
C HIS A 144 -5.70 1.61 -2.93
N CYS A 145 -5.27 1.23 -1.71
CA CYS A 145 -3.87 1.06 -1.35
C CYS A 145 -3.18 -0.01 -2.22
N VAL A 146 -3.74 -1.23 -2.26
CA VAL A 146 -3.16 -2.32 -3.04
C VAL A 146 -3.26 -2.04 -4.55
N GLY A 147 -4.40 -1.54 -5.01
CA GLY A 147 -4.61 -1.22 -6.43
C GLY A 147 -3.66 -0.14 -6.94
N SER A 148 -3.46 0.93 -6.18
CA SER A 148 -2.50 2.00 -6.56
C SER A 148 -1.05 1.52 -6.55
N LEU A 149 -0.65 0.65 -5.63
CA LEU A 149 0.67 0.02 -5.65
C LEU A 149 0.88 -0.83 -6.90
N LEU A 150 -0.10 -1.68 -7.24
CA LEU A 150 -0.02 -2.56 -8.41
C LEU A 150 0.02 -1.77 -9.72
N VAL A 151 -0.81 -0.74 -9.85
CA VAL A 151 -0.78 0.17 -11.02
C VAL A 151 0.58 0.87 -11.12
N SER A 152 1.14 1.35 -10.01
CA SER A 152 2.48 1.95 -10.02
C SER A 152 3.56 0.94 -10.44
N GLY A 153 3.49 -0.30 -9.96
CA GLY A 153 4.45 -1.35 -10.32
C GLY A 153 4.38 -1.73 -11.81
N LEU A 154 3.17 -1.86 -12.37
CA LEU A 154 3.00 -2.09 -13.81
C LEU A 154 3.52 -0.92 -14.64
N CYS A 155 3.28 0.31 -14.17
CA CYS A 155 3.77 1.51 -14.82
C CYS A 155 5.30 1.57 -14.83
N ALA A 156 5.94 1.27 -13.69
CA ALA A 156 7.39 1.17 -13.57
C ALA A 156 7.99 0.12 -14.53
N LEU A 157 7.40 -1.08 -14.61
CA LEU A 157 7.85 -2.12 -15.53
C LEU A 157 7.76 -1.68 -16.99
N LEU A 158 6.67 -1.00 -17.38
CA LEU A 158 6.51 -0.45 -18.72
C LEU A 158 7.55 0.62 -19.02
N GLN A 159 7.86 1.50 -18.07
CA GLN A 159 8.90 2.52 -18.25
C GLN A 159 10.28 1.90 -18.44
N ILE A 160 10.63 0.88 -17.63
CA ILE A 160 11.90 0.15 -17.80
C ILE A 160 11.98 -0.49 -19.18
N LEU A 161 10.88 -1.10 -19.67
CA LEU A 161 10.83 -1.68 -21.00
C LEU A 161 11.07 -0.63 -22.10
N LEU A 162 10.37 0.51 -22.01
CA LEU A 162 10.50 1.62 -22.96
C LEU A 162 11.93 2.20 -22.93
N TYR A 163 12.51 2.35 -21.74
CA TYR A 163 13.87 2.83 -21.56
C TYR A 163 14.90 1.90 -22.21
N ILE A 164 14.82 0.60 -21.94
CA ILE A 164 15.72 -0.40 -22.54
C ILE A 164 15.57 -0.41 -24.06
N TRP A 165 14.34 -0.32 -24.56
CA TRP A 165 14.11 -0.20 -25.99
C TRP A 165 14.83 1.03 -26.58
N GLN A 166 14.77 2.19 -25.93
CA GLN A 166 15.38 3.41 -26.46
C GLN A 166 16.91 3.41 -26.44
N HIS A 167 17.54 2.83 -25.41
CA HIS A 167 18.98 2.95 -25.17
C HIS A 167 19.81 1.71 -25.56
N GLU A 168 19.24 0.51 -25.59
CA GLU A 168 20.01 -0.74 -25.67
C GLU A 168 19.93 -1.45 -27.03
N ALA A 169 20.81 -2.44 -27.22
CA ALA A 169 20.76 -3.33 -28.38
C ALA A 169 19.47 -4.19 -28.39
N THR A 170 19.00 -4.58 -29.57
CA THR A 170 17.77 -5.38 -29.75
C THR A 170 17.81 -6.72 -29.01
N SER A 171 18.99 -7.32 -28.87
CA SER A 171 19.19 -8.55 -28.09
C SER A 171 18.83 -8.35 -26.62
N VAL A 172 19.27 -7.24 -26.01
CA VAL A 172 19.00 -6.90 -24.61
C VAL A 172 17.51 -6.60 -24.42
N ALA A 173 16.90 -5.87 -25.36
CA ALA A 173 15.48 -5.56 -25.33
C ALA A 173 14.59 -6.81 -25.35
N ILE A 174 14.95 -7.84 -26.12
CA ILE A 174 14.20 -9.10 -26.17
C ILE A 174 14.31 -9.83 -24.83
N VAL A 175 15.52 -10.01 -24.28
CA VAL A 175 15.71 -10.69 -22.99
C VAL A 175 14.99 -9.94 -21.87
N ALA A 176 15.08 -8.61 -21.85
CA ALA A 176 14.41 -7.77 -20.86
C ALA A 176 12.87 -7.88 -20.96
N SER A 177 12.31 -7.93 -22.16
CA SER A 177 10.85 -8.08 -22.33
C SER A 177 10.32 -9.41 -21.79
N VAL A 178 11.06 -10.50 -21.98
CA VAL A 178 10.74 -11.81 -21.38
C VAL A 178 10.84 -11.75 -19.86
N ALA A 179 11.91 -11.14 -19.32
CA ALA A 179 12.07 -10.99 -17.88
C ALA A 179 10.93 -10.17 -17.24
N ILE A 180 10.49 -9.09 -17.90
CA ILE A 180 9.37 -8.26 -17.45
C ILE A 180 8.04 -9.02 -17.52
N ALA A 181 7.83 -9.85 -18.54
CA ALA A 181 6.65 -10.71 -18.63
C ALA A 181 6.59 -11.72 -17.46
N VAL A 182 7.73 -12.32 -17.11
CA VAL A 182 7.82 -13.22 -15.93
C VAL A 182 7.62 -12.44 -14.63
N ALA A 183 8.21 -11.25 -14.50
CA ALA A 183 8.07 -10.42 -13.30
C ALA A 183 6.65 -9.88 -13.08
N SER A 184 5.89 -9.64 -14.16
CA SER A 184 4.49 -9.18 -14.09
C SER A 184 3.49 -10.31 -13.83
N TRP A 185 3.87 -11.58 -14.02
CA TRP A 185 3.03 -12.74 -13.76
C TRP A 185 2.31 -12.74 -12.40
N PRO A 186 2.98 -12.56 -11.24
CA PRO A 186 2.30 -12.55 -9.94
C PRO A 186 1.25 -11.43 -9.81
N ILE A 187 1.47 -10.29 -10.47
CA ILE A 187 0.52 -9.18 -10.49
C ILE A 187 -0.74 -9.59 -11.27
N LEU A 188 -0.56 -10.24 -12.42
CA LEU A 188 -1.68 -10.66 -13.29
C LEU A 188 -2.50 -11.80 -12.67
N VAL A 189 -1.86 -12.78 -12.04
CA VAL A 189 -2.55 -13.90 -11.37
C VAL A 189 -3.42 -13.42 -10.21
N MET A 190 -3.05 -12.33 -9.53
CA MET A 190 -3.87 -11.78 -8.44
C MET A 190 -5.22 -11.23 -8.93
N PHE A 191 -5.35 -10.89 -10.22
CA PHE A 191 -6.57 -10.36 -10.81
C PHE A 191 -7.38 -11.40 -11.61
N SER A 192 -6.86 -12.62 -11.83
CA SER A 192 -7.58 -13.74 -12.47
C SER A 192 -8.36 -14.56 -11.45
#